data_AF-A0A6A6BUJ5-F1
#
_entry.id   AF-A0A6A6BUJ5-F1
#
_cell.length_a   1.000
_cell.length_b   1.000
_cell.length_c   1.000
_cell.angle_alpha   90.00
_cell.angle_beta   90.00
_cell.angle_gamma   90.00
#
_symmetry.space_group_name_H-M   'P 1'
#
loop_
_entity.id
_entity.type
_entity.pdbx_description
1 polymer ?
#
loop_
_entity_poly.entity_id
_entity_poly.type
_entity_poly.pdbx_seq_one_letter_code
_entity_poly.pdbx_strand_id
1 'polypeptide(L)'
;MIQDTTYNLELQLQRIDEQSAQSLTEDNVLDISAELKEERATIEQCIGICGWAASNFSTLSSLAPSFTTSCLSEEDEEERTNILSRLQKEEPSQPLRRFLETLKLGSPVWDISIFAEYLRKLAHICGPGREEYYENDLKGLHYPASFMELWNQTYARLPITASDDDFYFQWVCPPGWTPEIRQSCVVYSYHGEAPLSEGLYDVLAGPATLDCGMRTQLFFWVTTIGVFGDKLFHEKFRFAKGQFVLTQGLYVRYDGIDGNPLLPYFDPTLGPEVESKPEKPQIRIQIKAMFNTSTYILKHPGGTARLQNVIQINEQYIIHEQPSTKNSLSATELDEKLRQAYNTPRTNADERELWRWGHSSAHIVHAQLHPKSFGDLFKEAEKYAHHMLSVLEWNQTRDERKMQSNKYRLEFNFERLKHHMKQTMLMTGKGLA
;
A
#
# COMPACT_ATOMS: atom_id res chain seq x y z
N MET A 1 4.97 -40.49 -8.45
CA MET A 1 3.63 -40.63 -7.83
C MET A 1 2.50 -40.25 -8.77
N ILE A 2 2.32 -38.98 -9.20
CA ILE A 2 1.21 -38.61 -10.11
C ILE A 2 1.34 -39.32 -11.46
N GLN A 3 2.52 -39.32 -12.06
CA GLN A 3 2.80 -40.07 -13.29
C GLN A 3 2.50 -41.57 -13.13
N ASP A 4 2.92 -42.19 -12.03
CA ASP A 4 2.63 -43.61 -11.76
C ASP A 4 1.13 -43.87 -11.57
N THR A 5 0.42 -42.94 -10.95
CA THR A 5 -1.04 -43.03 -10.74
C THR A 5 -1.80 -42.89 -12.05
N THR A 6 -1.43 -41.91 -12.89
CA THR A 6 -1.99 -41.74 -14.24
C THR A 6 -1.75 -42.99 -15.08
N TYR A 7 -0.53 -43.51 -15.09
CA TYR A 7 -0.18 -44.73 -15.82
C TYR A 7 -1.02 -45.94 -15.38
N ASN A 8 -1.21 -46.13 -14.06
CA ASN A 8 -2.03 -47.22 -13.54
C ASN A 8 -3.51 -47.08 -13.93
N LEU A 9 -4.04 -45.86 -13.95
CA LEU A 9 -5.41 -45.57 -14.38
C LEU A 9 -5.60 -45.80 -15.88
N GLU A 10 -4.63 -45.40 -16.71
CA GLU A 10 -4.63 -45.69 -18.16
C GLU A 10 -4.61 -47.20 -18.44
N LEU A 11 -3.84 -47.97 -17.66
CA LEU A 11 -3.81 -49.42 -17.75
C LEU A 11 -5.14 -50.07 -17.34
N GLN A 12 -5.82 -49.53 -16.33
CA GLN A 12 -7.16 -49.99 -15.94
C GLN A 12 -8.21 -49.66 -17.02
N LEU A 13 -8.12 -48.47 -17.63
CA LEU A 13 -9.00 -48.08 -18.74
C LEU A 13 -8.87 -49.04 -19.92
N GLN A 14 -7.64 -49.43 -20.27
CA GLN A 14 -7.38 -50.41 -21.32
C GLN A 14 -7.99 -51.79 -21.01
N ARG A 15 -7.93 -52.24 -19.75
CA ARG A 15 -8.56 -53.50 -19.32
C ARG A 15 -10.09 -53.45 -19.41
N ILE A 16 -10.69 -52.31 -19.09
CA ILE A 16 -12.15 -52.11 -19.24
C ILE A 16 -12.54 -52.13 -20.72
N ASP A 17 -11.76 -51.51 -21.59
CA ASP A 17 -12.01 -51.55 -23.03
C ASP A 17 -11.89 -52.99 -23.58
N GLU A 18 -10.91 -53.77 -23.10
CA GLU A 18 -10.75 -55.21 -23.44
C GLU A 18 -11.92 -56.07 -22.92
N GLN A 19 -12.37 -55.86 -21.69
CA GLN A 19 -13.52 -56.56 -21.09
C GLN A 19 -14.85 -56.19 -21.77
N SER A 20 -15.00 -54.92 -22.17
CA SER A 20 -16.16 -54.44 -22.92
C SER A 20 -16.21 -55.07 -24.32
N ALA A 21 -15.06 -55.29 -24.96
CA ALA A 21 -14.98 -55.98 -26.25
C ALA A 21 -15.30 -57.48 -26.15
N GLN A 22 -14.94 -58.13 -25.04
CA GLN A 22 -15.20 -59.56 -24.80
C GLN A 22 -16.67 -59.83 -24.40
N SER A 23 -17.30 -58.93 -23.63
CA SER A 23 -18.68 -59.08 -23.14
C SER A 23 -19.76 -58.98 -24.24
N LEU A 24 -19.39 -58.66 -25.48
CA LEU A 24 -20.30 -58.64 -26.64
C LEU A 24 -20.70 -60.06 -27.14
N THR A 25 -20.30 -61.13 -26.44
CA THR A 25 -20.46 -62.52 -26.91
C THR A 25 -21.37 -63.42 -26.06
N GLU A 26 -21.94 -62.96 -24.93
CA GLU A 26 -22.75 -63.81 -24.02
C GLU A 26 -24.01 -63.13 -23.47
N ASP A 27 -25.13 -63.86 -23.34
CA ASP A 27 -26.50 -63.38 -23.04
C ASP A 27 -26.75 -62.58 -21.72
N ASN A 28 -25.72 -62.30 -20.90
CA ASN A 28 -25.78 -61.44 -19.71
C ASN A 28 -25.29 -59.98 -19.94
N VAL A 29 -25.26 -59.54 -21.20
CA VAL A 29 -24.62 -58.29 -21.69
C VAL A 29 -25.07 -56.99 -20.99
N LEU A 30 -26.34 -56.86 -20.61
CA LEU A 30 -26.92 -55.54 -20.33
C LEU A 30 -26.50 -54.93 -18.99
N ASP A 31 -26.31 -55.75 -17.94
CA ASP A 31 -25.99 -55.25 -16.59
C ASP A 31 -24.49 -54.96 -16.46
N ILE A 32 -23.65 -55.88 -16.93
CA ILE A 32 -22.18 -55.74 -16.96
C ILE A 32 -21.75 -54.54 -17.82
N SER A 33 -22.46 -54.28 -18.93
CA SER A 33 -22.17 -53.13 -19.79
C SER A 33 -22.45 -51.78 -19.13
N ALA A 34 -23.40 -51.71 -18.19
CA ALA A 34 -23.71 -50.47 -17.47
C ALA A 34 -22.63 -50.17 -16.42
N GLU A 35 -22.22 -51.17 -15.64
CA GLU A 35 -21.16 -51.04 -14.63
C GLU A 35 -19.81 -50.66 -15.25
N LEU A 36 -19.40 -51.32 -16.34
CA LEU A 36 -18.16 -51.01 -17.04
C LEU A 36 -18.14 -49.58 -17.62
N LYS A 37 -19.30 -49.05 -18.06
CA LYS A 37 -19.41 -47.67 -18.54
C LYS A 37 -19.25 -46.66 -17.40
N GLU A 38 -19.81 -46.94 -16.23
CA GLU A 38 -19.68 -46.08 -15.05
C GLU A 38 -18.24 -46.09 -14.52
N GLU A 39 -17.61 -47.26 -14.46
CA GLU A 39 -16.20 -47.39 -14.07
C GLU A 39 -15.26 -46.66 -15.05
N ARG A 40 -15.50 -46.82 -16.36
CA ARG A 40 -14.77 -46.08 -17.42
C ARG A 40 -14.86 -44.57 -17.22
N ALA A 41 -16.08 -44.05 -17.01
CA ALA A 41 -16.29 -42.62 -16.79
C ALA A 41 -15.57 -42.11 -15.53
N THR A 42 -15.58 -42.91 -14.46
CA THR A 42 -14.87 -42.60 -13.21
C THR A 42 -13.36 -42.53 -13.41
N ILE A 43 -12.78 -43.49 -14.13
CA ILE A 43 -11.34 -43.52 -14.41
C ILE A 43 -10.93 -42.36 -15.31
N GLU A 44 -11.69 -42.04 -16.35
CA GLU A 44 -11.46 -40.87 -17.20
C GLU A 44 -11.46 -39.57 -16.37
N GLN A 45 -12.38 -39.44 -15.41
CA GLN A 45 -12.42 -38.31 -14.48
C GLN A 45 -11.17 -38.26 -13.57
N CYS A 46 -10.74 -39.39 -13.02
CA CYS A 46 -9.53 -39.48 -12.20
C CYS A 46 -8.27 -39.11 -13.00
N ILE A 47 -8.15 -39.56 -14.25
CA ILE A 47 -7.05 -39.16 -15.15
C ILE A 47 -7.06 -37.64 -15.37
N GLY A 48 -8.25 -37.04 -15.59
CA GLY A 48 -8.41 -35.59 -15.69
C GLY A 48 -7.92 -34.85 -14.44
N ILE A 49 -8.23 -35.35 -13.25
CA ILE A 49 -7.74 -34.79 -11.96
C ILE A 49 -6.23 -34.91 -11.85
N CYS A 50 -5.66 -36.06 -12.21
CA CYS A 50 -4.21 -36.27 -12.20
C CYS A 50 -3.49 -35.35 -13.20
N GLY A 51 -4.07 -35.13 -14.39
CA GLY A 51 -3.54 -34.19 -15.38
C GLY A 51 -3.57 -32.74 -14.89
N TRP A 52 -4.68 -32.33 -14.27
CA TRP A 52 -4.80 -31.02 -13.62
C TRP A 52 -3.76 -30.86 -12.50
N ALA A 53 -3.61 -31.87 -11.64
CA ALA A 53 -2.63 -31.87 -10.56
C ALA A 53 -1.20 -31.78 -11.11
N ALA A 54 -0.84 -32.57 -12.13
CA ALA A 54 0.48 -32.54 -12.76
C ALA A 54 0.80 -31.17 -13.38
N SER A 55 -0.17 -30.57 -14.07
CA SER A 55 -0.03 -29.21 -14.62
C SER A 55 0.18 -28.20 -13.50
N ASN A 56 -0.57 -28.30 -12.40
CA ASN A 56 -0.43 -27.42 -11.25
C ASN A 56 0.89 -27.60 -10.52
N PHE A 57 1.38 -28.83 -10.32
CA PHE A 57 2.69 -29.06 -9.71
C PHE A 57 3.83 -28.55 -10.59
N SER A 58 3.66 -28.63 -11.90
CA SER A 58 4.63 -28.09 -12.87
C SER A 58 4.64 -26.55 -12.84
N THR A 59 3.47 -25.92 -12.77
CA THR A 59 3.32 -24.47 -12.55
C THR A 59 3.86 -24.05 -11.18
N LEU A 60 3.60 -24.81 -10.12
CA LEU A 60 4.15 -24.57 -8.78
C LEU A 60 5.66 -24.73 -8.75
N SER A 61 6.23 -25.67 -9.52
CA SER A 61 7.67 -25.88 -9.61
C SER A 61 8.37 -24.85 -10.48
N SER A 62 7.70 -24.29 -11.51
CA SER A 62 8.23 -23.15 -12.27
C SER A 62 8.12 -21.82 -11.51
N LEU A 63 7.12 -21.71 -10.64
CA LEU A 63 6.97 -20.63 -9.67
C LEU A 63 7.83 -20.86 -8.41
N ALA A 64 8.26 -22.09 -8.11
CA ALA A 64 8.97 -22.44 -6.88
C ALA A 64 10.25 -21.63 -6.61
N PRO A 65 11.08 -21.22 -7.58
CA PRO A 65 12.21 -20.33 -7.28
C PRO A 65 11.78 -18.99 -6.67
N SER A 66 10.54 -18.57 -6.91
CA SER A 66 9.90 -17.37 -6.36
C SER A 66 8.93 -17.62 -5.19
N PHE A 67 8.65 -18.88 -4.84
CA PHE A 67 7.71 -19.28 -3.78
C PHE A 67 8.36 -20.13 -2.67
N THR A 68 9.56 -20.69 -2.88
CA THR A 68 10.41 -21.06 -1.76
C THR A 68 10.89 -19.76 -1.15
N THR A 69 10.13 -19.24 -0.18
CA THR A 69 10.71 -18.51 0.93
C THR A 69 11.90 -19.36 1.39
N SER A 70 13.12 -19.01 0.95
CA SER A 70 14.29 -19.46 1.69
C SER A 70 14.11 -18.81 3.04
N CYS A 71 13.58 -19.55 4.00
CA CYS A 71 13.58 -19.12 5.39
C CYS A 71 15.03 -18.75 5.66
N LEU A 72 15.25 -17.46 5.96
CA LEU A 72 16.57 -17.00 6.33
C LEU A 72 17.04 -17.86 7.51
N SER A 73 18.34 -18.12 7.59
CA SER A 73 18.85 -18.73 8.81
C SER A 73 18.63 -17.77 9.99
N GLU A 74 18.59 -18.29 11.22
CA GLU A 74 18.50 -17.43 12.41
C GLU A 74 19.64 -16.40 12.44
N GLU A 75 20.83 -16.77 11.96
CA GLU A 75 21.99 -15.88 11.81
C GLU A 75 21.72 -14.75 10.81
N ASP A 76 21.12 -15.05 9.66
CA ASP A 76 20.75 -14.07 8.64
C ASP A 76 19.64 -13.11 9.14
N GLU A 77 18.66 -13.62 9.89
CA GLU A 77 17.61 -12.79 10.50
C GLU A 77 18.18 -11.85 11.57
N GLU A 78 19.13 -12.33 12.38
CA GLU A 78 19.85 -11.53 13.34
C GLU A 78 20.70 -10.46 12.64
N GLU A 79 21.43 -10.82 11.59
CA GLU A 79 22.22 -9.87 10.79
C GLU A 79 21.33 -8.78 10.18
N ARG A 80 20.20 -9.17 9.58
CA ARG A 80 19.19 -8.24 9.02
C ARG A 80 18.69 -7.26 10.06
N THR A 81 18.36 -7.74 11.26
CA THR A 81 17.92 -6.92 12.40
C THR A 81 19.02 -5.97 12.87
N ASN A 82 20.27 -6.45 12.94
CA ASN A 82 21.42 -5.66 13.34
C ASN A 82 21.73 -4.52 12.35
N ILE A 83 21.65 -4.79 11.05
CA ILE A 83 21.80 -3.77 10.01
C ILE A 83 20.71 -2.70 10.16
N LEU A 84 19.45 -3.11 10.29
CA LEU A 84 18.35 -2.16 10.43
C LEU A 84 18.48 -1.31 11.71
N SER A 85 18.86 -1.92 12.83
CA SER A 85 19.10 -1.22 14.10
C SER A 85 20.22 -0.19 13.97
N ARG A 86 21.29 -0.51 13.24
CA ARG A 86 22.38 0.44 12.95
C ARG A 86 21.87 1.62 12.12
N LEU A 87 21.16 1.35 11.03
CA LEU A 87 20.58 2.40 10.18
C LEU A 87 19.66 3.34 10.97
N GLN A 88 18.88 2.81 11.92
CA GLN A 88 18.02 3.62 12.79
C GLN A 88 18.78 4.48 13.79
N LYS A 89 19.97 4.04 14.23
CA LYS A 89 20.85 4.78 15.15
C LYS A 89 21.78 5.76 14.42
N GLU A 90 21.88 5.68 13.10
CA GLU A 90 22.66 6.64 12.31
C GLU A 90 22.08 8.04 12.44
N GLU A 91 22.96 8.95 12.87
CA GLU A 91 22.67 10.37 13.01
C GLU A 91 22.19 10.98 11.69
N PRO A 92 21.20 11.88 11.71
CA PRO A 92 20.81 12.64 10.53
C PRO A 92 21.99 13.42 9.95
N SER A 93 22.05 13.51 8.62
CA SER A 93 22.97 14.37 7.87
C SER A 93 22.92 15.80 8.41
N GLN A 94 23.98 16.58 8.17
CA GLN A 94 24.01 17.96 8.62
C GLN A 94 22.88 18.82 8.02
N PRO A 95 22.55 18.73 6.71
CA PRO A 95 21.43 19.46 6.13
C PRO A 95 20.08 19.09 6.77
N LEU A 96 19.82 17.79 6.99
CA LEU A 96 18.58 17.35 7.63
C LEU A 96 18.50 17.78 9.08
N ARG A 97 19.58 17.66 9.85
CA ARG A 97 19.63 18.15 11.23
C ARG A 97 19.30 19.63 11.32
N ARG A 98 19.90 20.47 10.46
CA ARG A 98 19.58 21.90 10.42
C ARG A 98 18.11 22.15 10.11
N PHE A 99 17.53 21.41 9.18
CA PHE A 99 16.10 21.51 8.88
C PHE A 99 15.24 21.10 10.09
N LEU A 100 15.56 20.00 10.77
CA LEU A 100 14.83 19.59 11.97
C LEU A 100 14.91 20.64 13.07
N GLU A 101 16.08 21.27 13.30
CA GLU A 101 16.23 22.36 14.26
C GLU A 101 15.39 23.59 13.92
N THR A 102 15.19 23.93 12.64
CA THR A 102 14.29 25.04 12.27
C THR A 102 12.83 24.72 12.56
N LEU A 103 12.42 23.44 12.47
CA LEU A 103 11.07 23.03 12.85
C LEU A 103 10.80 23.25 14.34
N LYS A 104 11.78 22.96 15.20
CA LYS A 104 11.66 23.13 16.65
C LYS A 104 11.34 24.58 17.04
N LEU A 105 11.95 25.53 16.34
CA LEU A 105 11.77 26.96 16.59
C LEU A 105 10.40 27.48 16.12
N GLY A 106 9.86 26.91 15.04
CA GLY A 106 8.66 27.41 14.39
C GLY A 106 8.90 28.65 13.53
N SER A 107 7.83 29.17 12.93
CA SER A 107 7.86 30.39 12.12
C SER A 107 7.40 31.60 12.93
N PRO A 108 8.01 32.80 12.75
CA PRO A 108 7.51 34.05 13.31
C PRO A 108 6.18 34.50 12.66
N VAL A 109 5.82 33.94 11.51
CA VAL A 109 4.60 34.26 10.75
C VAL A 109 3.73 33.02 10.60
N TRP A 110 2.47 33.12 11.04
CA TRP A 110 1.48 32.03 10.97
C TRP A 110 0.45 32.31 9.88
N ASP A 111 0.82 32.04 8.63
CA ASP A 111 -0.06 32.09 7.48
C ASP A 111 0.00 30.81 6.64
N ILE A 112 -0.98 30.67 5.75
CA ILE A 112 -1.14 29.51 4.87
C ILE A 112 0.01 29.39 3.85
N SER A 113 0.69 30.48 3.51
CA SER A 113 1.82 30.49 2.57
C SER A 113 3.03 29.81 3.17
N ILE A 114 3.34 30.14 4.43
CA ILE A 114 4.41 29.47 5.19
C ILE A 114 4.08 27.97 5.35
N PHE A 115 2.83 27.63 5.66
CA PHE A 115 2.41 26.22 5.74
C PHE A 115 2.63 25.49 4.40
N ALA A 116 2.24 26.11 3.28
CA ALA A 116 2.46 25.56 1.95
C ALA A 116 3.95 25.44 1.59
N GLU A 117 4.80 26.38 2.02
CA GLU A 117 6.24 26.33 1.83
C GLU A 117 6.87 25.12 2.53
N TYR A 118 6.54 24.90 3.80
CA TYR A 118 7.01 23.73 4.55
C TYR A 118 6.58 22.41 3.91
N LEU A 119 5.33 22.29 3.43
CA LEU A 119 4.88 21.10 2.69
C LEU A 119 5.72 20.86 1.42
N ARG A 120 6.00 21.93 0.65
CA ARG A 120 6.87 21.82 -0.54
C ARG A 120 8.31 21.46 -0.16
N LYS A 121 8.83 22.02 0.94
CA LYS A 121 10.18 21.70 1.44
C LYS A 121 10.28 20.24 1.86
N LEU A 122 9.29 19.71 2.58
CA LEU A 122 9.20 18.29 2.94
C LEU A 122 9.11 17.39 1.71
N ALA A 123 8.31 17.79 0.71
CA ALA A 123 8.23 17.08 -0.57
C ALA A 123 9.60 17.05 -1.25
N HIS A 124 10.31 18.18 -1.32
CA HIS A 124 11.64 18.25 -1.89
C HIS A 124 12.63 17.35 -1.15
N ILE A 125 12.71 17.46 0.18
CA ILE A 125 13.58 16.63 1.04
C ILE A 125 13.34 15.14 0.78
N CYS A 126 12.07 14.72 0.71
CA CYS A 126 11.71 13.31 0.53
C CYS A 126 11.65 12.85 -0.93
N GLY A 127 12.06 13.69 -1.89
CA GLY A 127 12.02 13.38 -3.32
C GLY A 127 13.30 13.84 -4.00
N PRO A 128 13.27 14.88 -4.85
CA PRO A 128 14.44 15.27 -5.64
C PRO A 128 15.63 15.79 -4.82
N GLY A 129 15.42 16.27 -3.59
CA GLY A 129 16.49 16.71 -2.69
C GLY A 129 17.07 15.58 -1.84
N ARG A 130 16.59 14.35 -1.96
CA ARG A 130 16.89 13.27 -1.00
C ARG A 130 18.38 13.02 -0.79
N GLU A 131 19.19 13.02 -1.86
CA GLU A 131 20.64 12.80 -1.79
C GLU A 131 21.33 13.81 -0.86
N GLU A 132 20.91 15.08 -0.90
CA GLU A 132 21.42 16.16 -0.03
C GLU A 132 21.08 15.92 1.46
N TYR A 133 19.90 15.36 1.75
CA TYR A 133 19.38 15.29 3.12
C TYR A 133 19.60 13.95 3.82
N TYR A 134 19.82 12.84 3.11
CA TYR A 134 19.90 11.53 3.77
C TYR A 134 21.27 10.85 3.66
N GLU A 135 22.12 11.20 2.67
CA GLU A 135 23.45 10.62 2.40
C GLU A 135 23.50 9.09 2.19
N ASN A 136 22.48 8.36 2.60
CA ASN A 136 22.30 6.92 2.52
C ASN A 136 20.90 6.64 1.92
N ASP A 137 20.86 5.88 0.82
CA ASP A 137 19.62 5.64 0.08
C ASP A 137 18.57 4.87 0.89
N LEU A 138 18.98 4.08 1.88
CA LEU A 138 18.05 3.36 2.76
C LEU A 138 17.45 4.25 3.87
N LYS A 139 18.03 5.42 4.19
CA LYS A 139 17.51 6.33 5.24
C LYS A 139 16.26 7.09 4.80
N GLY A 140 15.63 7.86 5.68
CA GLY A 140 14.44 8.65 5.35
C GLY A 140 13.18 7.86 5.06
N LEU A 141 12.22 8.53 4.41
CA LEU A 141 10.91 7.97 4.09
C LEU A 141 10.92 7.17 2.79
N HIS A 142 10.24 6.03 2.81
CA HIS A 142 10.07 5.13 1.67
C HIS A 142 8.63 4.65 1.52
N TYR A 143 8.29 4.17 0.34
CA TYR A 143 7.14 3.29 0.17
C TYR A 143 7.57 1.85 0.50
N PRO A 144 6.75 1.00 1.16
CA PRO A 144 7.15 -0.36 1.54
C PRO A 144 7.76 -1.16 0.38
N ALA A 145 7.12 -1.15 -0.79
CA ALA A 145 7.63 -1.88 -1.96
C ALA A 145 8.95 -1.32 -2.48
N SER A 146 9.15 0.01 -2.47
CA SER A 146 10.41 0.62 -2.93
C SER A 146 11.55 0.38 -1.94
N PHE A 147 11.27 0.37 -0.64
CA PHE A 147 12.26 0.04 0.39
C PHE A 147 12.71 -1.41 0.25
N MET A 148 11.77 -2.35 0.11
CA MET A 148 12.05 -3.76 -0.09
C MET A 148 12.91 -3.99 -1.34
N GLU A 149 12.56 -3.34 -2.46
CA GLU A 149 13.35 -3.43 -3.69
C GLU A 149 14.80 -2.94 -3.49
N LEU A 150 14.97 -1.74 -2.90
CA LEU A 150 16.29 -1.16 -2.65
C LEU A 150 17.10 -1.97 -1.63
N TRP A 151 16.46 -2.47 -0.58
CA TRP A 151 17.07 -3.36 0.39
C TRP A 151 17.57 -4.63 -0.29
N ASN A 152 16.73 -5.30 -1.08
CA ASN A 152 17.08 -6.55 -1.74
C ASN A 152 18.19 -6.37 -2.79
N GLN A 153 18.28 -5.20 -3.40
CA GLN A 153 19.41 -4.84 -4.26
C GLN A 153 20.71 -4.64 -3.46
N THR A 154 20.62 -3.99 -2.29
CA THR A 154 21.77 -3.67 -1.44
C THR A 154 22.29 -4.89 -0.66
N TYR A 155 21.38 -5.72 -0.16
CA TYR A 155 21.64 -6.88 0.69
C TYR A 155 20.99 -8.14 0.08
N ALA A 156 21.42 -8.52 -1.12
CA ALA A 156 20.84 -9.65 -1.87
C ALA A 156 20.83 -11.00 -1.13
N ARG A 157 21.68 -11.18 -0.11
CA ARG A 157 21.70 -12.39 0.74
C ARG A 157 20.69 -12.36 1.89
N LEU A 158 20.18 -11.18 2.23
CA LEU A 158 19.27 -10.94 3.35
C LEU A 158 17.94 -10.34 2.84
N PRO A 159 17.26 -10.95 1.86
CA PRO A 159 16.08 -10.34 1.25
C PRO A 159 14.96 -10.10 2.27
N ILE A 160 14.20 -9.05 2.02
CA ILE A 160 12.87 -8.82 2.56
C ILE A 160 11.89 -9.35 1.51
N THR A 161 11.00 -10.22 1.92
CA THR A 161 9.95 -10.77 1.08
C THR A 161 8.62 -10.09 1.37
N ALA A 162 7.63 -10.31 0.49
CA ALA A 162 6.27 -9.85 0.69
C ALA A 162 5.44 -10.82 1.56
N SER A 163 6.07 -11.79 2.25
CA SER A 163 5.38 -12.71 3.14
C SER A 163 4.94 -12.00 4.41
N ASP A 164 3.92 -12.54 5.09
CA ASP A 164 3.47 -12.00 6.38
C ASP A 164 4.57 -12.11 7.46
N ASP A 165 5.48 -13.08 7.34
CA ASP A 165 6.62 -13.27 8.25
C ASP A 165 7.59 -12.08 8.22
N ASP A 166 7.66 -11.36 7.10
CA ASP A 166 8.49 -10.18 6.93
C ASP A 166 7.73 -8.86 7.19
N PHE A 167 6.55 -8.91 7.81
CA PHE A 167 5.72 -7.72 8.06
C PHE A 167 6.51 -6.56 8.68
N TYR A 168 7.31 -6.82 9.72
CA TYR A 168 8.09 -5.78 10.41
C TYR A 168 9.25 -5.22 9.56
N PHE A 169 9.74 -5.98 8.58
CA PHE A 169 10.77 -5.54 7.65
C PHE A 169 10.19 -4.81 6.44
N GLN A 170 8.93 -5.08 6.08
CA GLN A 170 8.18 -4.29 5.10
C GLN A 170 7.68 -2.97 5.67
N TRP A 171 7.30 -2.98 6.95
CA TRP A 171 6.77 -1.82 7.70
C TRP A 171 7.78 -1.32 8.72
N VAL A 172 8.96 -0.92 8.23
CA VAL A 172 10.03 -0.34 9.03
C VAL A 172 9.56 0.96 9.69
N CYS A 173 9.81 1.07 11.00
CA CYS A 173 9.62 2.29 11.76
C CYS A 173 10.74 2.47 12.81
N PRO A 174 10.99 3.69 13.30
CA PRO A 174 11.98 3.94 14.35
C PRO A 174 11.60 3.28 15.70
N PRO A 175 12.54 3.10 16.65
CA PRO A 175 12.32 2.38 17.92
C PRO A 175 11.18 2.89 18.82
N GLY A 176 10.78 4.16 18.70
CA GLY A 176 9.65 4.73 19.44
C GLY A 176 8.27 4.44 18.82
N TRP A 177 8.22 3.73 17.70
CA TRP A 177 7.02 3.42 16.94
C TRP A 177 6.80 1.92 16.84
N THR A 178 5.56 1.51 16.61
CA THR A 178 5.21 0.12 16.37
C THR A 178 4.23 0.05 15.19
N PRO A 179 4.52 -0.77 14.17
CA PRO A 179 3.56 -1.05 13.11
C PRO A 179 2.59 -2.11 13.61
N GLU A 180 1.29 -1.86 13.44
CA GLU A 180 0.23 -2.76 13.90
C GLU A 180 -0.83 -2.90 12.82
N ILE A 181 -1.51 -4.05 12.77
CA ILE A 181 -2.70 -4.23 11.93
C ILE A 181 -3.94 -3.97 12.80
N ARG A 182 -4.72 -2.94 12.44
CA ARG A 182 -6.00 -2.63 13.07
C ARG A 182 -7.09 -2.55 12.01
N GLN A 183 -8.16 -3.32 12.18
CA GLN A 183 -9.29 -3.37 11.23
C GLN A 183 -8.83 -3.53 9.76
N SER A 184 -7.86 -4.43 9.53
CA SER A 184 -7.26 -4.70 8.22
C SER A 184 -6.44 -3.56 7.58
N CYS A 185 -6.09 -2.54 8.36
CA CYS A 185 -5.16 -1.48 7.95
C CYS A 185 -3.92 -1.46 8.83
N VAL A 186 -2.79 -1.08 8.25
CA VAL A 186 -1.56 -0.82 9.00
C VAL A 186 -1.68 0.53 9.70
N VAL A 187 -1.27 0.60 10.96
CA VAL A 187 -1.17 1.83 11.73
C VAL A 187 0.19 1.88 12.39
N TYR A 188 0.76 3.08 12.51
CA TYR A 188 1.97 3.30 13.29
C TYR A 188 1.58 3.97 14.59
N SER A 189 1.75 3.25 15.69
CA SER A 189 1.44 3.72 17.04
C SER A 189 2.69 4.25 17.71
N TYR A 190 2.64 5.46 18.27
CA TYR A 190 3.77 6.05 18.97
C TYR A 190 3.78 5.61 20.44
N HIS A 191 4.85 4.94 20.85
CA HIS A 191 5.10 4.44 22.20
C HIS A 191 6.40 4.97 22.83
N GLY A 192 7.08 5.89 22.16
CA GLY A 192 8.29 6.52 22.68
C GLY A 192 8.02 7.33 23.96
N GLU A 193 9.06 7.44 24.78
CA GLU A 193 9.05 8.30 25.99
C GLU A 193 9.36 9.76 25.69
N ALA A 194 9.94 10.03 24.51
CA ALA A 194 10.26 11.38 24.06
C ALA A 194 8.97 12.16 23.69
N PRO A 195 9.05 13.50 23.59
CA PRO A 195 7.95 14.28 23.04
C PRO A 195 7.58 13.82 21.63
N LEU A 196 6.29 13.86 21.29
CA LEU A 196 5.78 13.37 20.00
C LEU A 196 6.49 14.00 18.79
N SER A 197 6.91 15.28 18.87
CA SER A 197 7.63 15.90 17.74
C SER A 197 8.95 15.21 17.45
N GLU A 198 9.69 14.76 18.47
CA GLU A 198 10.91 13.97 18.30
C GLU A 198 10.60 12.64 17.63
N GLY A 199 9.54 11.95 18.06
CA GLY A 199 9.07 10.74 17.38
C GLY A 199 8.74 10.97 15.90
N LEU A 200 8.12 12.10 15.55
CA LEU A 200 7.82 12.46 14.15
C LEU A 200 9.10 12.81 13.37
N TYR A 201 10.09 13.44 14.00
CA TYR A 201 11.40 13.68 13.41
C TYR A 201 12.16 12.39 13.12
N ASP A 202 12.09 11.41 14.04
CA ASP A 202 12.69 10.09 13.84
C ASP A 202 12.09 9.38 12.63
N VAL A 203 10.76 9.46 12.45
CA VAL A 203 10.10 8.90 11.27
C VAL A 203 10.59 9.59 10.01
N LEU A 204 10.69 10.93 10.01
CA LEU A 204 11.21 11.68 8.86
C LEU A 204 12.68 11.33 8.56
N ALA A 205 13.51 11.17 9.58
CA ALA A 205 14.92 10.82 9.45
C ALA A 205 15.15 9.38 8.95
N GLY A 206 14.26 8.47 9.33
CA GLY A 206 14.21 7.09 8.87
C GLY A 206 15.44 6.23 9.25
N PRO A 207 15.54 5.01 8.72
CA PRO A 207 14.65 4.43 7.70
C PRO A 207 13.22 4.27 8.23
N ALA A 208 12.23 4.65 7.42
CA ALA A 208 10.83 4.41 7.71
C ALA A 208 10.04 4.19 6.42
N THR A 209 9.13 3.23 6.43
CA THR A 209 8.23 2.94 5.30
C THR A 209 6.83 3.42 5.65
N LEU A 210 6.19 4.17 4.75
CA LEU A 210 4.83 4.64 4.92
C LEU A 210 4.09 4.45 3.61
N ASP A 211 2.78 4.25 3.65
CA ASP A 211 1.98 4.40 2.45
C ASP A 211 1.62 5.87 2.20
N CYS A 212 0.98 6.13 1.06
CA CYS A 212 0.60 7.49 0.68
C CYS A 212 -0.39 8.14 1.67
N GLY A 213 -1.22 7.36 2.37
CA GLY A 213 -2.12 7.86 3.40
C GLY A 213 -1.35 8.34 4.62
N MET A 214 -0.51 7.50 5.19
CA MET A 214 0.29 7.80 6.37
C MET A 214 1.28 8.95 6.12
N ARG A 215 1.91 8.97 4.95
CA ARG A 215 2.84 10.05 4.56
C ARG A 215 2.15 11.41 4.52
N THR A 216 0.93 11.50 3.99
CA THR A 216 0.20 12.77 3.98
C THR A 216 -0.03 13.27 5.40
N GLN A 217 -0.41 12.40 6.34
CA GLN A 217 -0.60 12.77 7.75
C GLN A 217 0.70 13.25 8.39
N LEU A 218 1.80 12.51 8.21
CA LEU A 218 3.12 12.92 8.69
C LEU A 218 3.49 14.32 8.20
N PHE A 219 3.28 14.61 6.91
CA PHE A 219 3.61 15.91 6.33
C PHE A 219 2.83 17.06 6.97
N PHE A 220 1.54 16.87 7.25
CA PHE A 220 0.74 17.88 7.95
C PHE A 220 1.18 18.04 9.41
N TRP A 221 1.52 16.97 10.11
CA TRP A 221 2.03 17.07 11.49
C TRP A 221 3.37 17.79 11.58
N VAL A 222 4.33 17.39 10.75
CA VAL A 222 5.66 18.01 10.70
C VAL A 222 5.56 19.47 10.26
N THR A 223 4.68 19.78 9.32
CA THR A 223 4.42 21.18 8.90
C THR A 223 3.77 21.99 10.02
N THR A 224 2.85 21.39 10.78
CA THR A 224 2.25 22.05 11.96
C THR A 224 3.34 22.42 12.96
N ILE A 225 4.28 21.51 13.23
CA ILE A 225 5.44 21.81 14.07
C ILE A 225 6.30 22.92 13.44
N GLY A 226 6.61 22.83 12.14
CA GLY A 226 7.38 23.87 11.44
C GLY A 226 6.77 25.27 11.48
N VAL A 227 5.44 25.39 11.50
CA VAL A 227 4.77 26.70 11.61
C VAL A 227 4.75 27.20 13.05
N PHE A 228 4.46 26.34 14.03
CA PHE A 228 4.14 26.77 15.40
C PHE A 228 5.26 26.54 16.44
N GLY A 229 6.26 25.72 16.11
CA GLY A 229 7.35 25.30 16.98
C GLY A 229 6.97 24.17 17.95
N ASP A 230 7.98 23.47 18.46
CA ASP A 230 7.84 22.32 19.36
C ASP A 230 7.06 22.68 20.62
N LYS A 231 7.43 23.81 21.24
CA LYS A 231 6.86 24.21 22.52
C LYS A 231 5.34 24.34 22.46
N LEU A 232 4.83 25.08 21.48
CA LEU A 232 3.38 25.28 21.34
C LEU A 232 2.68 24.00 20.88
N PHE A 233 3.36 23.20 20.03
CA PHE A 233 2.88 21.90 19.61
C PHE A 233 2.67 20.97 20.83
N HIS A 234 3.65 20.81 21.71
CA HIS A 234 3.54 19.94 22.90
C HIS A 234 2.56 20.47 23.95
N GLU A 235 2.47 21.79 24.10
CA GLU A 235 1.48 22.39 24.99
C GLU A 235 0.05 22.04 24.54
N LYS A 236 -0.18 21.98 23.22
CA LYS A 236 -1.51 21.79 22.64
C LYS A 236 -1.88 20.34 22.38
N PHE A 237 -0.96 19.57 21.82
CA PHE A 237 -1.19 18.21 21.36
C PHE A 237 -0.60 17.22 22.36
N ARG A 238 -1.37 16.93 23.41
CA ARG A 238 -1.00 15.98 24.45
C ARG A 238 -1.72 14.67 24.21
N PHE A 239 -0.96 13.65 23.86
CA PHE A 239 -1.45 12.28 23.69
C PHE A 239 -0.84 11.43 24.79
N ALA A 240 -1.63 10.54 25.40
CA ALA A 240 -1.03 9.50 26.23
C ALA A 240 -0.24 8.52 25.35
N LYS A 241 0.67 7.78 25.97
CA LYS A 241 1.46 6.74 25.29
C LYS A 241 0.55 5.78 24.53
N GLY A 242 0.84 5.54 23.25
CA GLY A 242 0.06 4.67 22.37
C GLY A 242 -1.24 5.27 21.82
N GLN A 243 -1.60 6.52 22.16
CA GLN A 243 -2.81 7.16 21.63
C GLN A 243 -2.59 7.89 20.31
N PHE A 244 -1.37 8.32 20.01
CA PHE A 244 -1.06 8.92 18.72
C PHE A 244 -0.78 7.85 17.68
N VAL A 245 -1.47 7.94 16.54
CA VAL A 245 -1.27 7.03 15.42
C VAL A 245 -1.16 7.76 14.09
N LEU A 246 -0.33 7.21 13.19
CA LEU A 246 -0.43 7.47 11.75
C LEU A 246 -1.19 6.31 11.10
N THR A 247 -2.12 6.61 10.20
CA THR A 247 -3.03 5.59 9.65
C THR A 247 -3.06 5.62 8.12
N GLN A 248 -3.36 4.49 7.47
CA GLN A 248 -3.52 4.44 6.01
C GLN A 248 -4.74 5.26 5.51
N GLY A 249 -5.75 5.43 6.38
CA GLY A 249 -7.00 6.12 6.05
C GLY A 249 -7.21 7.38 6.90
N LEU A 250 -7.32 8.54 6.25
CA LEU A 250 -7.68 9.81 6.90
C LEU A 250 -9.07 9.81 7.54
N TYR A 251 -9.98 8.99 7.04
CA TYR A 251 -11.40 8.93 7.46
C TYR A 251 -11.71 7.82 8.45
N VAL A 252 -10.73 6.95 8.75
CA VAL A 252 -10.98 5.77 9.56
C VAL A 252 -10.81 6.14 11.02
N ARG A 253 -11.91 6.04 11.78
CA ARG A 253 -11.86 5.96 13.24
C ARG A 253 -11.64 4.51 13.60
N TYR A 254 -10.65 4.24 14.44
CA TYR A 254 -10.37 2.90 14.95
C TYR A 254 -10.90 2.79 16.38
N ASP A 255 -11.36 1.61 16.77
CA ASP A 255 -11.85 1.41 18.13
C ASP A 255 -10.76 1.74 19.16
N GLY A 256 -11.08 2.62 20.12
CA GLY A 256 -10.17 3.00 21.20
C GLY A 256 -9.09 4.04 20.85
N ILE A 257 -9.07 4.59 19.64
CA ILE A 257 -8.24 5.75 19.26
C ILE A 257 -9.14 6.79 18.58
N ASP A 258 -8.91 8.08 18.83
CA ASP A 258 -9.68 9.19 18.23
C ASP A 258 -9.52 9.35 16.70
N GLY A 259 -9.06 8.31 15.99
CA GLY A 259 -8.77 8.32 14.55
C GLY A 259 -7.57 9.19 14.22
N ASN A 260 -7.55 9.77 13.02
CA ASN A 260 -6.55 10.77 12.65
C ASN A 260 -6.83 12.09 13.39
N PRO A 261 -5.96 12.54 14.33
CA PRO A 261 -6.23 13.73 15.14
C PRO A 261 -6.14 15.05 14.34
N LEU A 262 -5.73 15.00 13.07
CA LEU A 262 -5.79 16.16 12.17
C LEU A 262 -7.19 16.40 11.59
N LEU A 263 -8.07 15.39 11.60
CA LEU A 263 -9.38 15.47 10.94
C LEU A 263 -10.20 16.70 11.33
N PRO A 264 -10.19 17.19 12.60
CA PRO A 264 -10.88 18.42 12.97
C PRO A 264 -10.45 19.67 12.19
N TYR A 265 -9.24 19.69 11.60
CA TYR A 265 -8.73 20.82 10.80
C TYR A 265 -8.99 20.66 9.30
N PHE A 266 -9.81 19.70 8.91
CA PHE A 266 -10.23 19.53 7.53
C PHE A 266 -11.73 19.73 7.39
N ASP A 267 -12.12 20.30 6.26
CA ASP A 267 -13.50 20.42 5.84
C ASP A 267 -13.79 19.38 4.76
N PRO A 268 -14.86 18.58 4.91
CA PRO A 268 -15.31 17.72 3.81
C PRO A 268 -15.76 18.63 2.66
N THR A 269 -15.30 18.33 1.45
CA THR A 269 -15.81 19.05 0.28
C THR A 269 -17.17 18.48 -0.10
N LEU A 270 -18.23 19.26 0.12
CA LEU A 270 -19.60 18.91 -0.23
C LEU A 270 -19.80 19.02 -1.75
N GLY A 271 -19.50 17.95 -2.49
CA GLY A 271 -19.91 17.75 -3.87
C GLY A 271 -19.37 18.73 -4.92
N PRO A 272 -19.74 18.55 -6.20
CA PRO A 272 -19.26 19.35 -7.33
C PRO A 272 -19.91 20.74 -7.50
N GLU A 273 -20.80 21.20 -6.60
CA GLU A 273 -21.74 22.29 -6.93
C GLU A 273 -21.58 23.64 -6.21
N VAL A 274 -20.53 23.88 -5.42
CA VAL A 274 -20.30 25.25 -4.88
C VAL A 274 -19.06 25.87 -5.52
N GLU A 275 -19.10 26.07 -6.84
CA GLU A 275 -18.23 27.05 -7.52
C GLU A 275 -18.74 28.50 -7.36
N SER A 276 -19.90 28.70 -6.72
CA SER A 276 -20.44 30.03 -6.42
C SER A 276 -19.87 30.60 -5.11
N LYS A 277 -18.62 31.10 -5.19
CA LYS A 277 -17.93 32.19 -4.42
C LYS A 277 -18.01 32.21 -2.86
N PRO A 278 -16.89 32.50 -2.17
CA PRO A 278 -16.27 33.84 -2.14
C PRO A 278 -14.91 33.85 -2.86
N GLU A 279 -14.19 34.99 -2.84
CA GLU A 279 -12.81 35.10 -3.33
C GLU A 279 -12.02 33.83 -2.99
N LYS A 280 -11.58 33.11 -4.02
CA LYS A 280 -10.82 31.86 -3.84
C LYS A 280 -9.62 32.21 -2.94
N PRO A 281 -9.37 31.48 -1.84
CA PRO A 281 -8.19 31.72 -1.04
C PRO A 281 -6.96 31.70 -1.96
N GLN A 282 -6.04 32.64 -1.74
CA GLN A 282 -4.83 32.78 -2.57
C GLN A 282 -4.02 31.48 -2.64
N ILE A 283 -4.10 30.67 -1.57
CA ILE A 283 -3.52 29.33 -1.50
C ILE A 283 -4.57 28.35 -0.98
N ARG A 284 -4.78 27.28 -1.73
CA ARG A 284 -5.66 26.17 -1.36
C ARG A 284 -4.83 24.92 -1.11
N ILE A 285 -4.95 24.35 0.09
CA ILE A 285 -4.28 23.10 0.47
C ILE A 285 -5.34 22.04 0.71
N GLN A 286 -5.19 20.87 0.08
CA GLN A 286 -6.15 19.77 0.19
C GLN A 286 -5.45 18.42 0.25
N ILE A 287 -6.11 17.45 0.87
CA ILE A 287 -5.80 16.03 0.66
C ILE A 287 -6.85 15.44 -0.26
N LYS A 288 -6.41 14.67 -1.25
CA LYS A 288 -7.27 14.05 -2.25
C LYS A 288 -6.77 12.65 -2.57
N ALA A 289 -7.68 11.72 -2.83
CA ALA A 289 -7.33 10.44 -3.45
C ALA A 289 -7.53 10.53 -4.96
N MET A 290 -6.50 10.27 -5.74
CA MET A 290 -6.56 10.22 -7.20
C MET A 290 -6.62 8.75 -7.63
N PHE A 291 -7.76 8.34 -8.20
CA PHE A 291 -8.02 6.94 -8.52
C PHE A 291 -7.49 6.57 -9.90
N ASN A 292 -7.03 5.33 -10.01
CA ASN A 292 -6.86 4.64 -11.28
C ASN A 292 -8.23 4.17 -11.80
N THR A 293 -8.27 3.49 -12.95
CA THR A 293 -9.50 2.84 -13.42
C THR A 293 -9.97 1.78 -12.42
N SER A 294 -11.29 1.55 -12.33
CA SER A 294 -11.88 0.50 -11.50
C SER A 294 -11.40 -0.90 -11.88
N THR A 295 -10.96 -1.10 -13.13
CA THR A 295 -10.36 -2.35 -13.62
C THR A 295 -8.90 -2.55 -13.20
N TYR A 296 -8.25 -1.56 -12.54
CA TYR A 296 -6.84 -1.68 -12.14
C TYR A 296 -6.60 -2.92 -11.29
N ILE A 297 -7.48 -3.21 -10.33
CA ILE A 297 -7.34 -4.37 -9.43
C ILE A 297 -7.44 -5.72 -10.17
N LEU A 298 -8.11 -5.77 -11.32
CA LEU A 298 -8.19 -6.98 -12.15
C LEU A 298 -6.92 -7.15 -12.98
N LYS A 299 -6.30 -6.05 -13.41
CA LYS A 299 -5.03 -6.12 -14.11
C LYS A 299 -3.86 -6.40 -13.16
N HIS A 300 -3.82 -5.66 -12.05
CA HIS A 300 -2.77 -5.65 -11.03
C HIS A 300 -3.34 -5.97 -9.64
N PRO A 301 -3.72 -7.23 -9.38
CA PRO A 301 -4.29 -7.63 -8.09
C PRO A 301 -3.34 -7.49 -6.91
N GLY A 302 -2.03 -7.59 -7.13
CA GLY A 302 -0.98 -7.31 -6.13
C GLY A 302 -0.41 -5.90 -6.23
N GLY A 303 -0.90 -5.08 -7.17
CA GLY A 303 -0.43 -3.74 -7.42
C GLY A 303 -0.99 -2.71 -6.46
N THR A 304 -0.22 -1.66 -6.22
CA THR A 304 -0.53 -0.64 -5.22
C THR A 304 -0.99 0.69 -5.82
N ALA A 305 -0.99 0.83 -7.15
CA ALA A 305 -1.37 2.05 -7.85
C ALA A 305 -2.87 2.14 -8.19
N ARG A 306 -3.73 1.48 -7.39
CA ARG A 306 -5.20 1.60 -7.49
C ARG A 306 -5.66 3.03 -7.21
N LEU A 307 -4.98 3.71 -6.30
CA LEU A 307 -5.16 5.13 -6.02
C LEU A 307 -3.85 5.72 -5.52
N GLN A 308 -3.77 7.04 -5.55
CA GLN A 308 -2.70 7.83 -4.96
C GLN A 308 -3.31 8.90 -4.05
N ASN A 309 -3.04 8.85 -2.75
CA ASN A 309 -3.30 9.99 -1.87
C ASN A 309 -2.26 11.08 -2.16
N VAL A 310 -2.74 12.32 -2.31
CA VAL A 310 -1.92 13.47 -2.68
C VAL A 310 -2.22 14.67 -1.79
N ILE A 311 -1.20 15.50 -1.56
CA ILE A 311 -1.38 16.85 -1.03
C ILE A 311 -1.42 17.81 -2.21
N GLN A 312 -2.58 18.40 -2.46
CA GLN A 312 -2.75 19.41 -3.49
C GLN A 312 -2.47 20.79 -2.89
N ILE A 313 -1.55 21.54 -3.49
CA ILE A 313 -1.31 22.96 -3.20
C ILE A 313 -1.56 23.73 -4.49
N ASN A 314 -2.68 24.46 -4.55
CA ASN A 314 -3.17 25.08 -5.78
C ASN A 314 -3.28 24.06 -6.92
N GLU A 315 -2.47 24.19 -7.97
CA GLU A 315 -2.47 23.32 -9.15
C GLU A 315 -1.41 22.20 -9.10
N GLN A 316 -0.59 22.18 -8.05
CA GLN A 316 0.47 21.19 -7.85
C GLN A 316 0.00 20.07 -6.92
N TYR A 317 0.41 18.85 -7.23
CA TYR A 317 0.08 17.62 -6.50
C TYR A 317 1.37 16.99 -5.98
N ILE A 318 1.55 17.03 -4.66
CA ILE A 318 2.63 16.32 -3.98
C ILE A 318 2.19 14.86 -3.81
N ILE A 319 2.98 13.94 -4.33
CA ILE A 319 2.70 12.51 -4.32
C ILE A 319 3.73 11.73 -3.50
N HIS A 320 3.38 10.49 -3.15
CA HIS A 320 4.34 9.53 -2.65
C HIS A 320 4.97 8.81 -3.83
N GLU A 321 6.26 9.03 -4.04
CA GLU A 321 7.01 8.42 -5.13
C GLU A 321 8.27 7.73 -4.59
N GLN A 322 8.87 6.88 -5.43
CA GLN A 322 10.21 6.35 -5.21
C GLN A 322 11.23 7.48 -4.88
N PRO A 323 12.25 7.16 -4.06
CA PRO A 323 13.39 8.03 -3.81
C PRO A 323 13.92 8.78 -5.05
N SER A 324 14.34 10.04 -4.88
CA SER A 324 15.09 10.83 -5.87
C SER A 324 14.34 11.21 -7.16
N THR A 325 13.05 10.94 -7.24
CA THR A 325 12.20 11.33 -8.38
C THR A 325 11.44 12.64 -8.13
N LYS A 326 10.97 13.27 -9.21
CA LYS A 326 10.06 14.42 -9.12
C LYS A 326 8.74 13.97 -8.51
N ASN A 327 8.45 14.44 -7.30
CA ASN A 327 7.26 14.07 -6.53
C ASN A 327 6.23 15.22 -6.37
N SER A 328 6.41 16.32 -7.11
CA SER A 328 5.44 17.40 -7.22
C SER A 328 5.02 17.51 -8.69
N LEU A 329 3.80 17.08 -9.00
CA LEU A 329 3.29 16.93 -10.35
C LEU A 329 2.16 17.92 -10.65
N SER A 330 2.00 18.29 -11.91
CA SER A 330 0.76 18.88 -12.42
C SER A 330 -0.36 17.83 -12.47
N ALA A 331 -1.61 18.28 -12.65
CA ALA A 331 -2.75 17.38 -12.84
C ALA A 331 -2.53 16.40 -14.02
N THR A 332 -2.01 16.89 -15.14
CA THR A 332 -1.77 16.10 -16.34
C THR A 332 -0.65 15.08 -16.14
N GLU A 333 0.44 15.46 -15.49
CA GLU A 333 1.54 14.53 -15.17
C GLU A 333 1.07 13.41 -14.25
N LEU A 334 0.26 13.72 -13.23
CA LEU A 334 -0.28 12.71 -12.33
C LEU A 334 -1.29 11.79 -13.03
N ASP A 335 -2.17 12.34 -13.87
CA ASP A 335 -3.14 11.55 -14.63
C ASP A 335 -2.45 10.58 -15.60
N GLU A 336 -1.41 11.05 -16.29
CA GLU A 336 -0.57 10.21 -17.15
C GLU A 336 0.19 9.15 -16.37
N LYS A 337 0.73 9.50 -15.19
CA LYS A 337 1.41 8.53 -14.32
C LYS A 337 0.49 7.37 -13.92
N LEU A 338 -0.75 7.66 -13.52
CA LEU A 338 -1.71 6.61 -13.15
C LEU A 338 -2.05 5.69 -14.34
N ARG A 339 -2.19 6.26 -15.54
CA ARG A 339 -2.38 5.49 -16.77
C ARG A 339 -1.17 4.60 -17.09
N GLN A 340 0.04 5.13 -16.95
CA GLN A 340 1.27 4.36 -17.12
C GLN A 340 1.37 3.21 -16.12
N ALA A 341 1.03 3.46 -14.85
CA ALA A 341 1.00 2.44 -13.82
C ALA A 341 -0.05 1.34 -14.08
N TYR A 342 -1.15 1.63 -14.79
CA TYR A 342 -2.03 0.58 -15.29
C TYR A 342 -1.40 -0.18 -16.45
N ASN A 343 -0.64 0.48 -17.31
CA ASN A 343 -0.09 -0.12 -18.53
C ASN A 343 1.17 -0.97 -18.31
N THR A 344 1.76 -0.94 -17.11
CA THR A 344 2.88 -1.82 -16.77
C THR A 344 2.50 -3.30 -16.92
N PRO A 345 3.46 -4.19 -17.25
CA PRO A 345 3.25 -5.63 -17.16
C PRO A 345 2.92 -6.07 -15.73
N ARG A 346 2.27 -7.23 -15.59
CA ARG A 346 2.08 -7.86 -14.28
C ARG A 346 3.42 -8.13 -13.61
N THR A 347 3.44 -7.94 -12.30
CA THR A 347 4.59 -8.19 -11.43
C THR A 347 4.46 -9.56 -10.76
N ASN A 348 5.54 -10.04 -10.13
CA ASN A 348 5.47 -11.26 -9.32
C ASN A 348 4.46 -11.13 -8.16
N ALA A 349 4.19 -9.92 -7.66
CA ALA A 349 3.15 -9.70 -6.67
C ALA A 349 1.74 -9.96 -7.25
N ASP A 350 1.52 -9.55 -8.50
CA ASP A 350 0.27 -9.82 -9.20
C ASP A 350 0.06 -11.33 -9.40
N GLU A 351 1.11 -12.05 -9.84
CA GLU A 351 1.04 -13.50 -10.03
C GLU A 351 0.78 -14.26 -8.72
N ARG A 352 1.36 -13.81 -7.60
CA ARG A 352 1.07 -14.37 -6.27
C ARG A 352 -0.40 -14.19 -5.86
N GLU A 353 -0.94 -12.99 -6.03
CA GLU A 353 -2.36 -12.74 -5.70
C GLU A 353 -3.29 -13.52 -6.63
N LEU A 354 -3.00 -13.62 -7.92
CA LEU A 354 -3.78 -14.44 -8.86
C LEU A 354 -3.76 -15.91 -8.46
N TRP A 355 -2.60 -16.43 -8.08
CA TRP A 355 -2.49 -17.81 -7.60
C TRP A 355 -3.40 -18.02 -6.37
N ARG A 356 -3.36 -17.10 -5.40
CA ARG A 356 -4.24 -17.14 -4.21
C ARG A 356 -5.71 -17.10 -4.59
N TRP A 357 -6.09 -16.21 -5.52
CA TRP A 357 -7.47 -16.05 -5.97
C TRP A 357 -8.00 -17.29 -6.70
N GLY A 358 -7.19 -17.88 -7.59
CA GLY A 358 -7.58 -19.03 -8.41
C GLY A 358 -7.53 -20.38 -7.69
N HIS A 359 -6.74 -20.50 -6.62
CA HIS A 359 -6.51 -21.79 -5.95
C HIS A 359 -6.99 -21.79 -4.50
N SER A 360 -6.30 -21.06 -3.62
CA SER A 360 -6.52 -21.16 -2.17
C SER A 360 -7.83 -20.55 -1.70
N SER A 361 -8.37 -19.58 -2.46
CA SER A 361 -9.54 -18.78 -2.04
C SER A 361 -10.67 -18.77 -3.08
N ALA A 362 -10.60 -19.59 -4.13
CA ALA A 362 -11.48 -19.48 -5.30
C ALA A 362 -12.98 -19.48 -4.98
N HIS A 363 -13.39 -20.22 -3.95
CA HIS A 363 -14.79 -20.34 -3.51
C HIS A 363 -15.24 -19.23 -2.55
N ILE A 364 -14.32 -18.43 -2.01
CA ILE A 364 -14.62 -17.38 -1.03
C ILE A 364 -15.16 -16.15 -1.77
N VAL A 365 -16.29 -15.62 -1.29
CA VAL A 365 -16.89 -14.38 -1.83
C VAL A 365 -16.08 -13.17 -1.39
N HIS A 366 -15.70 -12.31 -2.34
CA HIS A 366 -14.90 -11.13 -2.06
C HIS A 366 -15.73 -10.09 -1.30
N ALA A 367 -15.29 -9.73 -0.09
CA ALA A 367 -16.04 -8.86 0.83
C ALA A 367 -16.44 -7.49 0.21
N GLN A 368 -15.58 -6.91 -0.63
CA GLN A 368 -15.84 -5.61 -1.26
C GLN A 368 -16.43 -5.68 -2.69
N LEU A 369 -16.45 -6.87 -3.31
CA LEU A 369 -16.83 -7.04 -4.72
C LEU A 369 -17.97 -8.06 -4.87
N HIS A 370 -18.76 -8.23 -3.82
CA HIS A 370 -19.93 -9.09 -3.79
C HIS A 370 -20.86 -8.82 -4.99
N PRO A 371 -21.41 -9.86 -5.66
CA PRO A 371 -21.37 -11.28 -5.29
C PRO A 371 -20.18 -12.08 -5.82
N LYS A 372 -19.15 -11.43 -6.38
CA LYS A 372 -18.04 -12.15 -7.04
C LYS A 372 -17.20 -12.93 -6.03
N SER A 373 -16.92 -14.19 -6.33
CA SER A 373 -15.91 -14.99 -5.66
C SER A 373 -14.50 -14.62 -6.13
N PHE A 374 -13.46 -14.97 -5.37
CA PHE A 374 -12.09 -14.80 -5.86
C PHE A 374 -11.83 -15.62 -7.14
N GLY A 375 -12.48 -16.76 -7.33
CA GLY A 375 -12.40 -17.53 -8.57
C GLY A 375 -13.01 -16.79 -9.77
N ASP A 376 -14.10 -16.04 -9.56
CA ASP A 376 -14.68 -15.17 -10.61
C ASP A 376 -13.73 -14.00 -10.93
N LEU A 377 -13.14 -13.39 -9.91
CA LEU A 377 -12.16 -12.31 -10.07
C LEU A 377 -10.91 -12.79 -10.81
N PHE A 378 -10.41 -14.00 -10.53
CA PHE A 378 -9.31 -14.61 -11.27
C PHE A 378 -9.64 -14.75 -12.77
N LYS A 379 -10.81 -15.30 -13.11
CA LYS A 379 -11.25 -15.42 -14.50
C LYS A 379 -11.41 -14.07 -15.20
N GLU A 380 -11.86 -13.05 -14.49
CA GLU A 380 -11.94 -11.69 -15.03
C GLU A 380 -10.56 -11.06 -15.21
N ALA A 381 -9.67 -11.25 -14.24
CA ALA A 381 -8.31 -10.75 -14.28
C ALA A 381 -7.58 -11.22 -15.54
N GLU A 382 -7.71 -12.50 -15.91
CA GLU A 382 -7.09 -13.05 -17.14
C GLU A 382 -7.45 -12.27 -18.41
N LYS A 383 -8.64 -11.67 -18.48
CA LYS A 383 -9.04 -10.82 -19.62
C LYS A 383 -8.23 -9.53 -19.72
N TYR A 384 -7.67 -9.07 -18.60
CA TYR A 384 -6.93 -7.82 -18.49
C TYR A 384 -5.40 -8.01 -18.46
N ALA A 385 -4.89 -9.24 -18.45
CA ALA A 385 -3.47 -9.55 -18.30
C ALA A 385 -2.56 -8.77 -19.27
N HIS A 386 -3.00 -8.65 -20.53
CA HIS A 386 -2.28 -7.93 -21.59
C HIS A 386 -3.00 -6.66 -22.06
N HIS A 387 -4.08 -6.27 -21.39
CA HIS A 387 -4.85 -5.10 -21.78
C HIS A 387 -4.06 -3.82 -21.49
N MET A 388 -3.93 -2.94 -22.48
CA MET A 388 -3.34 -1.61 -22.31
C MET A 388 -4.40 -0.54 -22.55
N LEU A 389 -4.53 0.41 -21.62
CA LEU A 389 -5.40 1.56 -21.77
C LEU A 389 -4.82 2.53 -22.79
N SER A 390 -5.57 2.73 -23.87
CA SER A 390 -5.42 3.87 -24.76
C SER A 390 -5.76 5.18 -24.06
N VAL A 391 -5.34 6.31 -24.64
CA VAL A 391 -5.72 7.65 -24.14
C VAL A 391 -7.24 7.84 -24.19
N LEU A 392 -7.91 7.26 -25.19
CA LEU A 392 -9.36 7.37 -25.32
C LEU A 392 -10.09 6.64 -24.18
N GLU A 393 -9.76 5.37 -23.92
CA GLU A 393 -10.36 4.60 -22.82
C GLU A 393 -10.06 5.23 -21.46
N TRP A 394 -8.83 5.71 -21.25
CA TRP A 394 -8.47 6.42 -20.03
C TRP A 394 -9.34 7.67 -19.80
N ASN A 395 -9.60 8.44 -20.86
CA ASN A 395 -10.46 9.61 -20.78
C ASN A 395 -11.94 9.26 -20.57
N GLN A 396 -12.42 8.12 -21.07
CA GLN A 396 -13.79 7.65 -20.81
C GLN A 396 -14.03 7.33 -19.33
N THR A 397 -13.02 6.90 -18.60
CA THR A 397 -13.13 6.65 -17.14
C THR A 397 -13.03 7.92 -16.27
N ARG A 398 -12.77 9.10 -16.87
CA ARG A 398 -12.44 10.33 -16.14
C ARG A 398 -13.52 10.73 -15.13
N ASP A 399 -14.79 10.67 -15.51
CA ASP A 399 -15.88 11.13 -14.65
C ASP A 399 -16.12 10.17 -13.47
N GLU A 400 -15.99 8.85 -13.69
CA GLU A 400 -16.00 7.87 -12.61
C GLU A 400 -14.85 8.12 -11.62
N ARG A 401 -13.62 8.29 -12.12
CA ARG A 401 -12.44 8.55 -11.28
C ARG A 401 -12.59 9.86 -10.50
N LYS A 402 -13.13 10.92 -11.11
CA LYS A 402 -13.44 12.19 -10.42
C LYS A 402 -14.50 12.02 -9.34
N MET A 403 -15.57 11.28 -9.63
CA MET A 403 -16.64 11.02 -8.68
C MET A 403 -16.14 10.25 -7.45
N GLN A 404 -15.31 9.22 -7.65
CA GLN A 404 -14.66 8.50 -6.56
C GLN A 404 -13.72 9.43 -5.78
N SER A 405 -12.89 10.20 -6.47
CA SER A 405 -11.96 11.15 -5.87
C SER A 405 -12.64 12.19 -4.97
N ASN A 406 -13.79 12.71 -5.38
CA ASN A 406 -14.56 13.69 -4.61
C ASN A 406 -15.07 13.13 -3.26
N LYS A 407 -15.27 11.81 -3.14
CA LYS A 407 -15.64 11.17 -1.85
C LYS A 407 -14.50 11.19 -0.83
N TYR A 408 -13.26 11.35 -1.29
CA TYR A 408 -12.05 11.30 -0.48
C TYR A 408 -11.26 12.60 -0.55
N ARG A 409 -11.96 13.74 -0.64
CA ARG A 409 -11.37 15.07 -0.72
C ARG A 409 -11.63 15.89 0.54
N LEU A 410 -10.53 16.30 1.17
CA LEU A 410 -10.50 17.13 2.38
C LEU A 410 -9.80 18.46 2.09
N GLU A 411 -10.45 19.55 2.46
CA GLU A 411 -9.86 20.89 2.38
C GLU A 411 -9.27 21.29 3.72
N PHE A 412 -7.99 21.69 3.74
CA PHE A 412 -7.32 22.06 4.96
C PHE A 412 -7.74 23.45 5.43
N ASN A 413 -8.27 23.52 6.66
CA ASN A 413 -8.70 24.75 7.29
C ASN A 413 -7.61 25.27 8.24
N PHE A 414 -6.63 25.97 7.67
CA PHE A 414 -5.51 26.51 8.44
C PHE A 414 -5.94 27.54 9.49
N GLU A 415 -6.95 28.36 9.22
CA GLU A 415 -7.42 29.34 10.21
C GLU A 415 -8.04 28.65 11.44
N ARG A 416 -8.70 27.50 11.27
CA ARG A 416 -9.15 26.67 12.40
C ARG A 416 -7.98 26.13 13.21
N LEU A 417 -6.95 25.59 12.56
CA LEU A 417 -5.73 25.12 13.24
C LEU A 417 -5.05 26.28 14.00
N LYS A 418 -4.82 27.40 13.32
CA LYS A 418 -4.21 28.60 13.88
C LYS A 418 -5.00 29.16 15.06
N HIS A 419 -6.33 29.23 14.95
CA HIS A 419 -7.19 29.64 16.06
C HIS A 419 -7.02 28.69 17.26
N HIS A 420 -7.02 27.39 17.00
CA HIS A 420 -6.81 26.37 18.03
C HIS A 420 -5.46 26.54 18.74
N MET A 421 -4.39 26.82 18.00
CA MET A 421 -3.05 27.09 18.54
C MET A 421 -3.00 28.38 19.37
N LYS A 422 -3.65 29.46 18.92
CA LYS A 422 -3.70 30.75 19.65
C LYS A 422 -4.39 30.65 21.01
N GLN A 423 -5.46 29.86 21.11
CA GLN A 423 -6.17 29.66 22.38
C GLN A 423 -5.25 29.10 23.47
N THR A 424 -4.29 28.26 23.10
CA THR A 424 -3.30 27.70 24.04
C THR A 424 -2.41 28.79 24.65
N MET A 425 -1.96 29.77 23.84
CA MET A 425 -1.12 30.87 24.34
C MET A 425 -1.85 31.76 25.34
N LEU A 426 -3.15 32.00 25.10
CA LEU A 426 -3.98 32.80 26.00
C LEU A 426 -4.20 32.10 27.34
N MET A 427 -4.37 30.78 27.33
CA MET A 427 -4.54 29.98 28.56
C MET A 427 -3.25 29.86 29.39
N THR A 428 -2.07 29.96 28.78
CA THR A 428 -0.78 29.89 29.50
C THR A 428 -0.27 31.25 30.01
N GLY A 429 -1.01 32.34 29.77
CA GLY A 429 -0.70 33.68 30.30
C GLY A 429 0.58 34.31 29.72
N LYS A 430 1.17 33.72 28.68
CA LYS A 430 2.36 34.23 27.99
C LYS A 430 1.93 34.90 26.69
N GLY A 431 1.56 36.18 26.79
CA GLY A 431 1.40 37.04 25.61
C GLY A 431 2.70 37.12 24.80
N LEU A 432 2.57 37.19 23.47
CA LEU A 432 3.69 37.47 22.57
C LEU A 432 4.39 38.75 23.01
N ALA A 433 5.65 38.61 23.43
CA ALA A 433 6.60 39.72 23.52
C ALA A 433 7.45 39.71 22.25
#